data_AF-A0A957V1D3-F1
#
_entry.id   AF-A0A957V1D3-F1
#
_cell.length_a   1.000
_cell.length_b   1.000
_cell.length_c   1.000
_cell.angle_alpha   90.00
_cell.angle_beta   90.00
_cell.angle_gamma   90.00
#
_symmetry.space_group_name_H-M   'P 1'
#
loop_
_entity.id
_entity.type
_entity.pdbx_description
1 polymer ?
#
loop_
_entity_poly.entity_id
_entity_poly.type
_entity_poly.pdbx_seq_one_letter_code
_entity_poly.pdbx_strand_id
1 'polypeptide(L)'
;MEKKPRQFTFPTAFTILFILLVLIALATWVIPAGSYELDADGAPIPGTYQQVPSNPQKLLVSALMGPINGMYGIEDETGNVNVWNSGELFGAIDVALFVLIIGGFLGVTMKTGAINAGIAWVVTKLKGKEKWMFPVLMTIFAIGGTSYGMAE
;
A
#
# COMPACT_ATOMS: atom_id res chain seq x y z
N MET A 1 45.08 -9.12 19.02
CA MET A 1 43.77 -9.48 18.44
C MET A 1 43.24 -8.24 17.74
N GLU A 2 43.34 -8.19 16.42
CA GLU A 2 42.92 -7.03 15.64
C GLU A 2 41.39 -7.00 15.58
N LYS A 3 40.77 -5.96 16.15
CA LYS A 3 39.32 -5.79 16.12
C LYS A 3 38.91 -5.38 14.71
N LYS A 4 38.33 -6.32 13.96
CA LYS A 4 37.69 -6.08 12.66
C LYS A 4 36.71 -4.90 12.79
N PRO A 5 36.84 -3.83 11.97
CA PRO A 5 35.94 -2.70 12.05
C PRO A 5 34.52 -3.16 11.72
N ARG A 6 33.54 -2.75 12.54
CA ARG A 6 32.13 -3.07 12.30
C ARG A 6 31.72 -2.42 10.97
N GLN A 7 31.45 -3.24 9.96
CA GLN A 7 30.91 -2.73 8.70
C GLN A 7 29.52 -2.15 8.99
N PHE A 8 29.29 -0.92 8.54
CA PHE A 8 27.98 -0.29 8.61
C PHE A 8 27.09 -0.97 7.57
N THR A 9 26.28 -1.93 8.01
CA THR A 9 25.27 -2.55 7.14
C THR A 9 24.08 -1.60 7.07
N PHE A 10 23.60 -1.33 5.85
CA PHE A 10 22.37 -0.56 5.68
C PHE A 10 21.23 -1.22 6.47
N PRO A 11 20.46 -0.45 7.26
CA PRO A 11 19.33 -1.00 8.00
C PRO A 11 18.30 -1.61 7.04
N THR A 12 17.53 -2.59 7.52
CA THR A 12 16.44 -3.13 6.71
C THR A 12 15.35 -2.08 6.51
N ALA A 13 14.52 -2.24 5.47
CA ALA A 13 13.39 -1.35 5.22
C ALA A 13 12.49 -1.19 6.47
N PHE A 14 12.26 -2.27 7.22
CA PHE A 14 11.50 -2.25 8.46
C PHE A 14 12.14 -1.37 9.54
N THR A 15 13.46 -1.43 9.70
CA THR A 15 14.17 -0.59 10.67
C THR A 15 14.08 0.88 10.29
N ILE A 16 14.25 1.20 9.01
CA ILE A 16 14.12 2.58 8.50
C ILE A 16 12.71 3.10 8.75
N LEU A 17 11.69 2.31 8.39
CA LEU A 17 10.28 2.68 8.56
C LEU A 17 9.91 2.89 10.03
N PHE A 18 10.42 2.03 10.92
CA PHE A 18 10.24 2.18 12.37
C PHE A 18 10.87 3.47 12.91
N ILE A 19 12.12 3.77 12.52
CA ILE A 19 12.80 5.01 12.92
C ILE A 19 12.02 6.22 12.40
N LEU A 20 11.57 6.19 11.16
CA LEU A 20 10.77 7.25 10.56
C LEU A 20 9.46 7.48 11.33
N LEU A 21 8.76 6.41 11.75
CA LEU A 21 7.53 6.51 12.54
C LEU A 21 7.79 7.22 13.87
N VAL A 22 8.86 6.85 14.58
CA VAL A 22 9.25 7.50 15.85
C VAL A 22 9.57 8.98 15.62
N LEU A 23 10.29 9.33 14.56
CA LEU A 23 10.62 10.71 14.22
C LEU A 23 9.38 11.55 13.91
N ILE A 24 8.46 11.03 13.10
CA ILE A 24 7.20 11.72 12.76
C ILE A 24 6.35 11.90 14.03
N ALA A 25 6.22 10.86 14.85
CA ALA A 25 5.49 10.95 16.12
C ALA A 25 6.07 12.06 17.02
N LEU A 26 7.40 12.16 17.13
CA LEU A 26 8.07 13.22 17.88
C LEU A 26 7.83 14.61 17.29
N ALA A 27 7.78 14.71 15.96
CA ALA A 27 7.51 15.97 15.27
C ALA A 27 6.10 16.52 15.57
N THR A 28 5.11 15.66 15.88
CA THR A 28 3.72 16.11 16.19
C THR A 28 3.60 16.99 17.44
N TRP A 29 4.57 16.96 18.37
CA TRP A 29 4.57 17.88 19.52
C TRP A 29 5.05 19.28 19.16
N VAL A 30 5.84 19.42 18.10
CA VAL A 30 6.47 20.68 17.70
C VAL A 30 5.69 21.35 16.56
N ILE A 31 5.11 20.55 15.66
CA ILE A 31 4.46 21.02 14.44
C ILE A 31 2.93 20.85 14.58
N PRO A 32 2.16 21.94 14.76
CA PRO A 32 0.71 21.87 14.78
C PRO A 32 0.15 21.55 13.39
N ALA A 33 -1.01 20.89 13.35
CA ALA A 33 -1.74 20.68 12.12
C ALA A 33 -2.38 21.99 11.62
N GLY A 34 -2.63 22.08 10.32
CA GLY A 34 -3.38 23.18 9.71
C GLY A 34 -4.45 22.66 8.76
N SER A 35 -5.52 23.43 8.61
CA SER A 35 -6.63 23.13 7.71
C SER A 35 -6.94 24.33 6.82
N TYR A 36 -7.52 24.05 5.66
CA TYR A 36 -8.09 25.06 4.76
C TYR A 36 -9.61 24.98 4.82
N GLU A 37 -10.28 26.11 4.65
CA GLU A 37 -11.72 26.09 4.37
C GLU A 37 -11.94 25.53 2.96
N LEU A 38 -12.91 24.62 2.81
CA LEU A 38 -13.28 24.01 1.54
C LEU A 38 -14.43 24.81 0.91
N ASP A 39 -14.43 24.94 -0.41
CA ASP A 39 -15.57 25.49 -1.15
C ASP A 39 -16.71 24.46 -1.30
N ALA A 40 -17.79 24.86 -2.00
CA ALA A 40 -18.96 23.99 -2.22
C ALA A 40 -18.66 22.74 -3.05
N ASP A 41 -17.53 22.73 -3.76
CA ASP A 41 -17.05 21.61 -4.58
C ASP A 41 -15.95 20.79 -3.86
N GLY A 42 -15.64 21.14 -2.60
CA GLY A 42 -14.64 20.45 -1.77
C GLY A 42 -13.19 20.85 -2.04
N ALA A 43 -12.93 21.92 -2.80
CA ALA A 43 -11.57 22.40 -3.05
C ALA A 43 -11.09 23.39 -1.97
N PRO A 44 -9.81 23.34 -1.55
CA PRO A 44 -9.28 24.24 -0.54
C PRO A 44 -9.20 25.69 -1.06
N ILE A 45 -9.78 26.62 -0.31
CA ILE A 45 -9.84 28.04 -0.66
C ILE A 45 -8.45 28.67 -0.42
N PRO A 46 -7.81 29.29 -1.42
CA PRO A 46 -6.51 29.94 -1.22
C PRO A 46 -6.58 31.07 -0.18
N GLY A 47 -5.68 31.04 0.80
CA GLY A 47 -5.58 32.09 1.84
C GLY A 47 -6.38 31.83 3.12
N THR A 48 -7.19 30.77 3.19
CA THR A 48 -7.97 30.40 4.40
C THR A 48 -7.23 29.43 5.32
N TYR A 49 -5.90 29.39 5.26
CA TYR A 49 -5.11 28.53 6.13
C TYR A 49 -5.32 28.92 7.59
N GLN A 50 -5.83 27.99 8.38
CA GLN A 50 -6.00 28.14 9.82
C GLN A 50 -5.21 27.05 10.53
N GLN A 51 -4.44 27.45 11.56
CA GLN A 51 -3.80 26.49 12.44
C GLN A 51 -4.87 25.88 13.34
N VAL A 52 -4.97 24.55 13.29
CA VAL A 52 -5.86 23.79 14.15
C VAL A 52 -5.17 23.66 15.51
N PRO A 53 -5.92 23.68 16.63
CA PRO A 53 -5.35 23.45 17.95
C PRO A 53 -4.49 22.18 17.93
N SER A 54 -3.24 22.29 18.36
CA SER A 54 -2.33 21.16 18.40
C SER A 54 -2.92 20.09 19.33
N ASN A 55 -3.31 18.95 18.75
CA ASN A 55 -3.74 17.76 19.48
C ASN A 55 -2.61 16.73 19.39
N PRO A 56 -1.57 16.86 20.23
CA PRO A 56 -0.40 15.99 20.15
C PRO A 56 -0.82 14.52 20.29
N GLN A 57 -0.14 13.67 19.54
CA GLN A 57 -0.45 12.25 19.49
C GLN A 57 -0.36 11.64 20.90
N LYS A 58 -1.48 11.07 21.39
CA LYS A 58 -1.55 10.43 22.71
C LYS A 58 -0.73 9.14 22.69
N LEU A 59 0.59 9.25 22.87
CA LEU A 59 1.61 8.20 22.69
C LEU A 59 1.14 6.80 23.03
N LEU A 60 0.59 6.58 24.22
CA LEU A 60 0.22 5.23 24.67
C LEU A 60 -0.98 4.65 23.91
N VAL A 61 -2.03 5.45 23.68
CA VAL A 61 -3.24 4.99 22.99
C VAL A 61 -2.99 4.94 21.49
N SER A 62 -2.31 5.95 20.93
CA SER A 62 -2.01 6.06 19.51
C SER A 62 -0.92 5.10 19.04
N ALA A 63 0.07 4.74 19.87
CA ALA A 63 1.06 3.73 19.48
C ALA A 63 0.46 2.32 19.45
N LEU A 64 -0.54 2.04 20.30
CA LEU A 64 -1.21 0.75 20.31
C LEU A 64 -2.31 0.65 19.24
N MET A 65 -3.12 1.70 19.10
CA MET A 65 -4.21 1.72 18.11
C MET A 65 -3.73 2.13 16.72
N GLY A 66 -2.57 2.75 16.56
CA GLY A 66 -2.02 3.16 15.26
C GLY A 66 -1.87 2.00 14.27
N PRO A 67 -1.20 0.89 14.66
CA PRO A 67 -1.12 -0.30 13.81
C PRO A 67 -2.50 -0.89 13.50
N ILE A 68 -3.42 -0.88 14.47
CA ILE A 68 -4.77 -1.45 14.33
C ILE A 68 -5.60 -0.61 13.35
N ASN A 69 -5.64 0.71 13.54
CA ASN A 69 -6.33 1.66 12.66
C ASN A 69 -5.69 1.70 11.27
N GLY A 70 -4.36 1.57 11.16
CA GLY A 70 -3.68 1.48 9.86
C GLY A 70 -3.87 0.14 9.16
N MET A 71 -4.25 -0.91 9.90
CA MET A 71 -4.60 -2.20 9.32
C MET A 71 -6.05 -2.22 8.84
N TYR A 72 -7.02 -1.88 9.68
CA TYR A 72 -8.45 -2.02 9.38
C TYR A 72 -9.34 -0.91 9.97
N GLY A 73 -8.80 0.32 10.07
CA GLY A 73 -9.58 1.47 10.54
C GLY A 73 -10.72 1.82 9.59
N ILE A 74 -11.69 2.56 10.09
CA ILE A 74 -12.80 3.08 9.30
C ILE A 74 -12.70 4.60 9.33
N GLU A 75 -12.64 5.21 8.14
CA GLU A 75 -12.64 6.65 7.95
C GLU A 75 -14.09 7.16 7.91
N ASP A 76 -14.39 8.16 8.74
CA ASP A 76 -15.68 8.84 8.73
C ASP A 76 -15.69 10.07 7.80
N GLU A 77 -16.85 10.69 7.60
CA GLU A 77 -17.02 11.90 6.77
C GLU A 77 -16.16 13.09 7.23
N THR A 78 -15.62 13.06 8.45
CA THR A 78 -14.76 14.10 9.01
C THR A 78 -13.27 13.81 8.82
N GLY A 79 -12.92 12.70 8.15
CA GLY A 79 -11.54 12.26 7.90
C GLY A 79 -10.86 11.65 9.13
N ASN A 80 -11.63 11.27 10.17
CA ASN A 80 -11.08 10.60 11.34
C ASN A 80 -11.10 9.09 11.14
N VAL A 81 -9.97 8.43 11.41
CA VAL A 81 -9.83 6.98 11.26
C VAL A 81 -9.87 6.28 12.62
N ASN A 82 -10.87 5.41 12.83
CA ASN A 82 -10.99 4.58 14.02
C ASN A 82 -11.66 3.23 13.71
N VAL A 83 -11.36 2.20 14.50
CA VAL A 83 -12.00 0.88 14.39
C VAL A 83 -13.50 0.92 14.69
N TRP A 84 -13.95 1.85 15.52
CA TRP A 84 -15.34 1.97 15.95
C TRP A 84 -16.16 2.93 15.09
N ASN A 85 -15.54 3.54 14.06
CA ASN A 85 -16.22 4.47 13.17
C ASN A 85 -17.13 3.74 12.17
N SER A 86 -18.00 4.49 11.52
CA SER A 86 -18.84 4.02 10.42
C SER A 86 -18.57 4.90 9.21
N GLY A 87 -18.22 4.29 8.08
CA GLY A 87 -17.79 5.00 6.88
C GLY A 87 -17.01 4.06 5.96
N GLU A 88 -15.96 4.56 5.33
CA GLU A 88 -15.15 3.81 4.37
C GLU A 88 -14.02 3.03 5.05
N LEU A 89 -13.73 1.84 4.53
CA LEU A 89 -12.64 1.00 5.05
C LEU A 89 -11.30 1.62 4.67
N PHE A 90 -10.47 1.91 5.66
CA PHE A 90 -9.17 2.54 5.47
C PHE A 90 -8.03 1.62 5.92
N GLY A 91 -6.91 1.72 5.21
CA GLY A 91 -5.65 1.08 5.58
C GLY A 91 -5.35 -0.21 4.80
N ALA A 92 -4.46 -1.03 5.36
CA ALA A 92 -3.85 -2.15 4.65
C ALA A 92 -4.80 -3.33 4.36
N ILE A 93 -5.98 -3.38 4.98
CA ILE A 93 -6.94 -4.48 4.84
C ILE A 93 -7.48 -4.61 3.43
N ASP A 94 -7.65 -3.51 2.68
CA ASP A 94 -8.15 -3.56 1.31
C ASP A 94 -7.17 -4.32 0.41
N VAL A 95 -5.90 -3.88 0.42
CA VAL A 95 -4.78 -4.56 -0.26
C VAL A 95 -4.62 -6.01 0.22
N ALA A 96 -4.77 -6.26 1.53
CA ALA A 96 -4.62 -7.61 2.07
C ALA A 96 -5.71 -8.57 1.57
N LEU A 97 -6.97 -8.12 1.54
CA LEU A 97 -8.09 -8.90 1.00
C LEU A 97 -7.93 -9.12 -0.50
N PHE A 98 -7.49 -8.10 -1.23
CA PHE A 98 -7.16 -8.22 -2.65
C PHE A 98 -6.08 -9.30 -2.89
N VAL A 99 -4.95 -9.22 -2.19
CA VAL A 99 -3.86 -10.20 -2.31
C VAL A 99 -4.32 -11.60 -1.91
N LEU A 100 -5.17 -11.73 -0.88
CA LEU A 100 -5.72 -13.02 -0.47
C LEU A 100 -6.59 -13.65 -1.57
N ILE A 101 -7.48 -12.86 -2.19
CA ILE A 101 -8.35 -13.32 -3.28
C ILE A 101 -7.52 -13.73 -4.50
N ILE A 102 -6.53 -12.91 -4.89
CA ILE A 102 -5.61 -13.23 -5.99
C ILE A 102 -4.78 -14.47 -5.66
N GLY A 103 -4.27 -14.60 -4.43
CA GLY A 103 -3.55 -15.77 -3.96
C GLY A 103 -4.40 -17.04 -4.04
N GLY A 104 -5.69 -16.96 -3.67
CA GLY A 104 -6.66 -18.05 -3.80
C GLY A 104 -6.90 -18.44 -5.27
N PHE A 105 -7.16 -17.45 -6.13
CA PHE A 105 -7.35 -17.66 -7.57
C PHE A 105 -6.10 -18.29 -8.22
N LEU A 106 -4.92 -17.73 -7.98
CA LEU A 106 -3.65 -18.25 -8.50
C LEU A 106 -3.39 -19.65 -7.97
N GLY A 107 -3.65 -19.91 -6.69
CA GLY A 107 -3.53 -21.25 -6.10
C GLY A 107 -4.39 -22.30 -6.80
N VAL A 108 -5.66 -21.99 -7.07
CA VAL A 108 -6.57 -22.90 -7.80
C VAL A 108 -6.11 -23.08 -9.24
N THR A 109 -5.80 -21.99 -9.95
CA THR A 109 -5.42 -22.03 -11.38
C THR A 109 -4.07 -22.74 -11.61
N MET A 110 -3.13 -22.61 -10.67
CA MET A 110 -1.87 -23.35 -10.69
C MET A 110 -2.10 -24.83 -10.39
N LYS A 111 -2.95 -25.17 -9.41
CA LYS A 111 -3.27 -26.56 -9.06
C LYS A 111 -4.01 -27.29 -10.17
N THR A 112 -4.89 -26.61 -10.91
CA THR A 112 -5.58 -27.18 -12.08
C THR A 112 -4.68 -27.25 -13.32
N GLY A 113 -3.52 -26.59 -13.31
CA GLY A 113 -2.62 -26.51 -14.44
C GLY A 113 -3.14 -25.66 -15.60
N ALA A 114 -4.22 -24.90 -15.42
CA ALA A 114 -4.83 -24.10 -16.48
C ALA A 114 -3.85 -23.04 -17.04
N ILE A 115 -3.01 -22.43 -16.20
CA ILE A 115 -1.95 -21.52 -16.66
C ILE A 115 -0.95 -22.25 -17.57
N ASN A 116 -0.47 -23.43 -17.14
CA ASN A 116 0.49 -24.22 -17.91
C ASN A 116 -0.10 -24.66 -19.26
N ALA A 117 -1.37 -25.09 -19.27
CA ALA A 117 -2.08 -25.46 -20.49
C ALA A 117 -2.26 -24.25 -21.43
N GLY A 118 -2.60 -23.07 -20.90
CA GLY A 118 -2.72 -21.84 -21.68
C GLY A 118 -1.40 -21.42 -22.32
N ILE A 119 -0.30 -21.45 -21.57
CA ILE A 119 1.04 -21.13 -22.10
C ILE A 119 1.42 -22.15 -23.18
N ALA A 120 1.24 -23.45 -22.92
CA ALA A 120 1.53 -24.50 -23.90
C ALA A 120 0.71 -24.34 -25.19
N TRP A 121 -0.56 -23.93 -25.07
CA TRP A 121 -1.42 -23.62 -26.21
C TRP A 121 -0.88 -22.44 -27.04
N VAL A 122 -0.47 -21.35 -26.40
CA VAL A 122 0.13 -20.20 -27.11
C VAL A 122 1.43 -20.60 -27.81
N VAL A 123 2.31 -21.33 -27.12
CA VAL A 123 3.60 -21.78 -27.65
C VAL A 123 3.41 -22.71 -28.85
N THR A 124 2.50 -23.69 -28.75
CA THR A 124 2.23 -24.62 -29.85
C THR A 124 1.60 -23.93 -31.06
N LYS A 125 0.74 -22.93 -30.84
CA LYS A 125 0.13 -22.14 -31.93
C LYS A 125 1.14 -21.26 -32.67
N LEU A 126 2.21 -20.83 -31.98
CA LEU A 126 3.27 -19.98 -32.52
C LEU A 126 4.51 -20.77 -32.99
N LYS A 127 4.45 -22.10 -33.00
CA LYS A 127 5.53 -22.96 -33.51
C LYS A 127 5.86 -22.61 -34.97
N GLY A 128 7.14 -22.34 -35.25
CA GLY A 128 7.60 -21.86 -36.56
C GLY A 128 7.53 -20.34 -36.78
N LYS A 129 7.00 -19.58 -35.81
CA LYS A 129 6.98 -18.11 -35.80
C LYS A 129 7.69 -17.56 -34.55
N GLU A 130 8.86 -18.09 -34.24
CA GLU A 130 9.62 -17.79 -33.00
C GLU A 130 9.88 -16.29 -32.80
N LYS A 131 10.13 -15.53 -33.88
CA LYS A 131 10.28 -14.06 -33.83
C LYS A 131 9.04 -13.35 -33.24
N TRP A 132 7.85 -13.90 -33.42
CA TRP A 132 6.60 -13.36 -32.90
C TRP A 132 6.21 -13.94 -31.53
N MET A 133 6.86 -15.01 -31.08
CA MET A 133 6.53 -15.67 -29.82
C MET A 133 6.79 -14.78 -28.60
N PHE A 134 7.96 -14.13 -28.57
CA PHE A 134 8.33 -13.21 -27.49
C PHE A 134 7.37 -12.01 -27.35
N PRO A 135 7.07 -11.22 -28.41
CA PRO A 135 6.16 -10.09 -28.27
C PRO A 135 4.73 -10.52 -27.92
N VAL A 136 4.22 -11.62 -28.46
CA VAL A 136 2.87 -12.10 -28.13
C VAL A 136 2.79 -12.53 -26.66
N LEU A 137 3.75 -13.32 -26.17
CA LEU A 137 3.78 -13.73 -24.76
C LEU A 137 3.94 -12.51 -23.84
N MET A 138 4.84 -11.58 -24.17
CA MET A 138 5.01 -10.35 -23.40
C MET A 138 3.74 -9.52 -23.35
N THR A 139 3.00 -9.38 -24.45
CA THR A 139 1.72 -8.66 -24.45
C THR A 139 0.67 -9.36 -23.60
N ILE A 140 0.56 -10.69 -23.68
CA ILE A 140 -0.38 -11.46 -22.85
C ILE A 140 -0.07 -11.29 -21.35
N PHE A 141 1.21 -11.39 -20.96
CA PHE A 141 1.63 -11.19 -19.57
C PHE A 141 1.55 -9.72 -19.13
N ALA A 142 1.83 -8.78 -20.03
CA ALA A 142 1.68 -7.36 -19.75
C ALA A 142 0.22 -7.03 -19.49
N ILE A 143 -0.71 -7.45 -20.36
CA ILE A 143 -2.16 -7.28 -20.14
C ILE A 143 -2.57 -7.95 -18.82
N GLY A 144 -2.18 -9.21 -18.61
CA GLY A 144 -2.50 -9.94 -17.38
C GLY A 144 -1.93 -9.30 -16.11
N GLY A 145 -0.76 -8.67 -16.18
CA GLY A 145 -0.13 -7.96 -15.07
C GLY A 145 -0.70 -6.55 -14.85
N THR A 146 -1.01 -5.81 -15.92
CA THR A 146 -1.57 -4.45 -15.83
C THR A 146 -3.02 -4.45 -15.40
N SER A 147 -3.81 -5.47 -15.78
CA SER A 147 -5.21 -5.58 -15.36
C SER A 147 -5.40 -5.79 -13.86
N TYR A 148 -4.37 -6.27 -13.15
CA TYR A 148 -4.41 -6.52 -11.70
C TYR A 148 -3.41 -5.67 -10.90
N GLY A 149 -2.67 -4.76 -11.53
CA GLY A 149 -1.49 -4.14 -10.91
C GLY A 149 -1.36 -2.63 -11.02
N MET A 150 -2.38 -1.89 -11.45
CA MET A 150 -2.25 -0.43 -11.63
C MET A 150 -3.55 0.35 -11.38
N ALA A 151 -4.26 0.04 -10.30
CA ALA A 151 -5.40 0.82 -9.82
C ALA A 151 -5.47 0.96 -8.28
N GLU A 152 -4.38 0.65 -7.57
CA GLU A 152 -4.11 1.00 -6.17
C GLU A 152 -2.68 1.53 -6.04
#